data_AF-A0A183P2U5-F1
#
_entry.id   AF-A0A183P2U5-F1
#
_cell.length_a   1.000
_cell.length_b   1.000
_cell.length_c   1.000
_cell.angle_alpha   90.00
_cell.angle_beta   90.00
_cell.angle_gamma   90.00
#
_symmetry.space_group_name_H-M   'P 1'
#
loop_
_entity.id
_entity.type
_entity.pdbx_description
1 polymer ?
#
loop_
_entity_poly.entity_id
_entity_poly.type
_entity_poly.pdbx_seq_one_letter_code
_entity_poly.pdbx_strand_id
1 'polypeptide(L)'
;MNVINKEEFNILKPSGSVLPNLYGLPKIHKHNNPLRPILSMRGSPTHELAKWLVKLLNPIHTKLYKFSLKDTRELIDLLEDNNIKDKNFHSFDTLSSSTKHFTDFVNVSLFLSSNLTHIYSDHES
;
A
#
# COMPACT_ATOMS: atom_id res chain seq x y z
N MET A 1 -4.93 25.82 9.59
CA MET A 1 -5.58 24.65 10.22
C MET A 1 -4.52 23.58 10.42
N ASN A 2 -4.21 23.20 11.66
CA ASN A 2 -3.30 22.10 11.90
C ASN A 2 -4.04 20.79 11.60
N VAL A 3 -3.67 20.14 10.49
CA VAL A 3 -4.28 18.89 10.02
C VAL A 3 -3.95 17.71 10.95
N ILE A 4 -2.89 17.84 11.74
CA ILE A 4 -2.38 16.83 12.69
C ILE A 4 -1.93 17.52 13.97
N ASN A 5 -2.14 16.86 15.10
CA ASN A 5 -1.73 17.37 16.42
C ASN A 5 -0.26 17.00 16.74
N LYS A 6 0.28 17.53 17.85
CA LYS A 6 1.70 17.34 18.25
C LYS A 6 2.04 15.87 18.56
N GLU A 7 1.09 15.11 19.10
CA GLU A 7 1.30 13.70 19.41
C GLU A 7 1.36 12.85 18.14
N GLU A 8 0.44 13.09 17.20
CA GLU A 8 0.45 12.49 15.87
C GLU A 8 1.73 12.84 15.14
N PHE A 9 2.16 14.10 15.16
CA PHE A 9 3.42 14.50 14.55
C PHE A 9 4.61 13.71 15.11
N ASN A 10 4.70 13.52 16.43
CA ASN A 10 5.78 12.78 17.05
C ASN A 10 5.83 11.30 16.65
N ILE A 11 4.69 10.72 16.27
CA ILE A 11 4.58 9.34 15.78
C ILE A 11 4.90 9.28 14.27
N LEU A 12 4.46 10.28 13.51
CA LEU A 12 4.58 10.31 12.04
C LEU A 12 5.91 10.83 11.55
N LYS A 13 6.66 11.54 12.40
CA LYS A 13 7.99 12.03 12.04
C LYS A 13 8.86 10.86 11.60
N PRO A 14 9.74 11.06 10.60
CA PRO A 14 10.62 10.02 10.13
C PRO A 14 11.35 9.35 11.29
N SER A 15 11.00 8.10 11.59
CA SER A 15 11.52 7.37 12.74
C SER A 15 11.74 5.91 12.35
N GLY A 16 12.95 5.42 12.60
CA GLY A 16 13.42 4.13 12.12
C GLY A 16 14.86 4.21 11.62
N SER A 17 15.61 3.13 11.84
CA SER A 17 17.02 3.00 11.43
C SER A 17 17.21 1.96 10.33
N VAL A 18 16.13 1.30 9.90
CA VAL A 18 16.19 0.20 8.93
C VAL A 18 16.05 0.77 7.53
N LEU A 19 17.08 0.55 6.71
CA LEU A 19 17.02 0.85 5.29
C LEU A 19 16.01 -0.07 4.61
N PRO A 20 15.17 0.44 3.68
CA PRO A 20 14.29 -0.41 2.88
C PRO A 20 15.08 -1.49 2.13
N ASN A 21 14.58 -2.73 2.17
CA ASN A 21 15.22 -3.87 1.51
C ASN A 21 14.49 -4.23 0.22
N LEU A 22 15.18 -4.19 -0.92
CA LEU A 22 14.66 -4.61 -2.21
C LEU A 22 15.16 -6.02 -2.56
N TYR A 23 14.24 -6.96 -2.70
CA TYR A 23 14.55 -8.35 -3.09
C TYR A 23 13.55 -8.87 -4.12
N GLY A 24 13.91 -9.94 -4.83
CA GLY A 24 13.07 -10.56 -5.85
C GLY A 24 12.57 -11.93 -5.41
N LEU A 25 11.27 -12.21 -5.59
CA LEU A 25 10.72 -13.57 -5.49
C LEU A 25 10.50 -14.16 -6.89
N PRO A 26 10.97 -15.38 -7.20
CA PRO A 26 10.79 -15.97 -8.51
C PRO A 26 9.31 -16.29 -8.79
N LYS A 27 8.81 -15.89 -9.96
CA LYS A 27 7.51 -16.32 -10.47
C LYS A 27 7.65 -17.72 -11.07
N ILE A 28 7.64 -18.75 -10.23
CA ILE A 28 7.86 -20.17 -10.61
C ILE A 28 6.85 -20.75 -11.62
N HIS A 29 5.72 -20.08 -11.82
CA HIS A 29 4.69 -20.46 -12.79
C HIS A 29 4.88 -19.81 -14.16
N LYS A 30 5.97 -19.08 -14.40
CA LYS A 30 6.27 -18.41 -15.68
C LYS A 30 7.58 -18.92 -16.26
N HIS A 31 7.65 -19.01 -17.59
CA HIS A 31 8.88 -19.37 -18.30
C HIS A 31 10.04 -18.43 -17.91
N ASN A 32 11.24 -18.99 -17.74
CA ASN A 32 12.44 -18.30 -17.24
C ASN A 32 12.35 -17.74 -15.81
N ASN A 33 11.32 -18.11 -15.04
CA ASN A 33 11.16 -17.78 -13.62
C ASN A 33 11.47 -16.29 -13.27
N PRO A 34 10.88 -15.30 -13.98
CA PRO A 34 11.19 -13.90 -13.77
C PRO A 34 10.94 -13.48 -12.32
N LEU A 35 11.81 -12.63 -11.78
CA LEU A 35 11.68 -12.12 -10.42
C LEU A 35 10.53 -11.11 -10.29
N ARG A 36 9.77 -11.22 -9.20
CA ARG A 36 8.84 -10.20 -8.71
C ARG A 36 9.61 -9.34 -7.70
N PRO A 37 9.96 -8.07 -8.03
CA PRO A 37 10.59 -7.19 -7.06
C PRO A 37 9.63 -6.89 -5.91
N ILE A 38 10.14 -6.90 -4.69
CA ILE A 38 9.44 -6.58 -3.44
C ILE A 38 10.33 -5.61 -2.66
N LEU A 39 9.76 -4.47 -2.30
CA LEU A 39 10.38 -3.51 -1.38
C LEU A 39 9.79 -3.71 0.02
N SER A 40 10.60 -4.19 0.95
CA SER A 40 10.25 -4.21 2.36
C SER A 40 10.62 -2.87 2.99
N MET A 41 9.62 -2.14 3.47
CA MET A 41 9.79 -0.85 4.14
C MET A 41 9.57 -0.93 5.67
N ARG A 42 9.53 -2.15 6.22
CA ARG A 42 9.26 -2.35 7.65
C ARG A 42 10.38 -1.73 8.50
N GLY A 43 9.99 -0.86 9.42
CA GLY A 43 10.95 -0.15 10.29
C GLY A 43 11.76 0.94 9.58
N SER A 44 11.41 1.26 8.33
CA SER A 44 11.96 2.42 7.64
C SER A 44 11.38 3.72 8.19
N PRO A 45 12.05 4.86 7.99
CA PRO A 45 11.58 6.15 8.49
C PRO A 45 10.15 6.52 8.07
N THR A 46 9.67 6.03 6.93
CA THR A 46 8.32 6.34 6.41
C THR A 46 7.26 5.30 6.77
N HIS A 47 7.59 4.28 7.58
CA HIS A 47 6.70 3.16 7.87
C HIS A 47 5.42 3.59 8.61
N GLU A 48 5.56 4.37 9.68
CA GLU A 48 4.40 4.84 10.46
C GLU A 48 3.55 5.84 9.69
N LEU A 49 4.18 6.71 8.88
CA LEU A 49 3.48 7.60 7.97
C LEU A 49 2.64 6.84 6.94
N ALA A 50 3.19 5.79 6.33
CA ALA A 50 2.47 4.97 5.36
C ALA A 50 1.24 4.29 6.00
N LYS A 51 1.38 3.77 7.24
CA LYS A 51 0.24 3.20 7.98
C LYS A 51 -0.84 4.23 8.27
N TRP A 52 -0.45 5.45 8.64
CA TRP A 52 -1.41 6.52 8.91
C TRP A 52 -2.16 6.94 7.65
N LEU A 53 -1.46 7.05 6.51
CA LEU A 53 -2.10 7.32 5.22
C LEU A 53 -3.10 6.23 4.84
N VAL A 54 -2.79 4.95 5.07
CA VAL A 54 -3.75 3.85 4.81
C VAL A 54 -5.02 4.03 5.65
N LYS A 55 -4.91 4.43 6.92
CA LYS A 55 -6.09 4.70 7.76
C LYS A 55 -6.98 5.80 7.19
N LEU A 56 -6.37 6.86 6.65
CA LEU A 56 -7.10 7.96 6.01
C LEU A 56 -7.74 7.59 4.68
N LEU A 57 -7.08 6.73 3.89
CA LEU A 57 -7.54 6.34 2.56
C LEU A 57 -8.55 5.18 2.60
N ASN A 58 -8.57 4.39 3.66
CA ASN A 58 -9.48 3.24 3.80
C ASN A 58 -10.96 3.58 3.55
N PRO A 59 -11.54 4.68 4.09
CA PRO A 59 -12.92 5.06 3.82
C PRO A 59 -13.19 5.39 2.34
N ILE A 60 -12.20 5.93 1.63
CA ILE A 60 -12.30 6.23 0.19
C ILE A 60 -12.22 4.92 -0.59
N HIS A 61 -11.29 4.04 -0.22
CA HIS A 61 -11.13 2.73 -0.83
C HIS A 61 -12.43 1.92 -0.76
N THR A 62 -13.05 1.81 0.42
CA THR A 62 -14.31 1.07 0.58
C THR A 62 -15.45 1.66 -0.25
N LYS A 63 -15.47 2.97 -0.46
CA LYS A 63 -16.48 3.63 -1.31
C LYS A 63 -16.27 3.37 -2.80
N LEU A 64 -15.02 3.39 -3.27
CA LEU A 64 -14.68 3.20 -4.69
C LEU A 64 -14.74 1.73 -5.12
N TYR A 65 -14.30 0.82 -4.25
CA TYR A 65 -14.16 -0.61 -4.55
C TYR A 65 -15.26 -1.42 -3.86
N LYS A 66 -16.52 -1.05 -4.09
CA LYS A 66 -17.70 -1.67 -3.44
C LYS A 66 -17.80 -3.18 -3.63
N PHE A 67 -17.29 -3.72 -4.74
CA PHE A 67 -17.32 -5.14 -5.06
C PHE A 67 -15.98 -5.85 -4.75
N SER A 68 -15.07 -5.19 -4.05
CA SER A 68 -13.83 -5.82 -3.60
C SER A 68 -14.11 -6.68 -2.38
N LEU A 69 -13.76 -7.96 -2.49
CA LEU A 69 -13.81 -8.90 -1.37
C LEU A 69 -12.51 -8.83 -0.60
N LYS A 70 -12.59 -8.98 0.71
CA LYS A 70 -11.44 -8.91 1.63
C LYS A 70 -10.62 -10.19 1.60
N ASP A 71 -11.29 -11.34 1.53
CA ASP A 71 -10.65 -12.64 1.57
C ASP A 71 -11.48 -13.71 0.84
N THR A 72 -10.94 -14.94 0.84
CA THR A 72 -11.56 -16.08 0.18
C THR A 72 -12.83 -16.57 0.88
N ARG A 73 -13.05 -16.26 2.15
CA ARG A 73 -14.27 -16.67 2.88
C ARG A 73 -15.44 -15.83 2.44
N GLU A 74 -15.25 -14.50 2.35
CA GLU A 74 -16.27 -13.59 1.82
C GLU A 74 -16.68 -13.96 0.38
N LEU A 75 -15.72 -14.45 -0.42
CA LEU A 75 -16.02 -15.01 -1.73
C LEU A 75 -16.89 -16.28 -1.64
N ILE A 76 -16.55 -17.23 -0.77
CA ILE A 76 -17.34 -18.45 -0.59
C ILE A 76 -18.76 -18.11 -0.16
N ASP A 77 -18.92 -17.26 0.86
CA ASP A 77 -20.22 -16.83 1.37
C ASP A 77 -21.06 -16.18 0.24
N LEU A 78 -20.43 -15.28 -0.55
CA LEU A 78 -21.09 -14.65 -1.70
C LEU A 78 -21.49 -15.68 -2.78
N LEU A 79 -20.70 -16.72 -2.99
CA LEU A 79 -21.01 -17.75 -3.97
C LEU A 79 -22.13 -18.69 -3.47
N GLU A 80 -22.15 -19.03 -2.19
CA GLU A 80 -23.21 -19.87 -1.60
C GLU A 80 -24.57 -19.17 -1.61
N ASP A 81 -24.61 -17.86 -1.31
CA ASP A 81 -25.85 -17.07 -1.29
C ASP A 81 -26.42 -16.83 -2.69
N ASN A 82 -25.62 -16.98 -3.74
CA ASN A 82 -26.04 -16.78 -5.12
C ASN A 82 -26.36 -18.13 -5.79
N ASN A 83 -27.56 -18.29 -6.34
CA ASN A 83 -27.87 -19.45 -7.18
C ASN A 83 -27.07 -19.38 -8.49
N ILE A 84 -25.90 -20.02 -8.53
CA ILE A 84 -24.93 -19.95 -9.63
C ILE A 84 -25.26 -20.94 -10.77
N LYS A 85 -26.20 -21.87 -10.58
CA LYS A 85 -26.46 -22.99 -11.51
C LYS A 85 -26.63 -22.61 -12.99
N ASP A 86 -27.11 -21.39 -13.27
CA ASP A 86 -27.34 -20.88 -14.63
C ASP A 86 -26.49 -19.63 -14.96
N LYS A 87 -25.38 -19.40 -14.25
CA LYS A 87 -24.49 -18.24 -14.45
C LYS A 87 -23.13 -18.65 -15.03
N ASN A 88 -22.58 -17.79 -15.88
CA ASN A 88 -21.24 -17.95 -16.44
C ASN A 88 -20.20 -17.15 -15.63
N PHE A 89 -19.03 -17.73 -15.41
CA PHE A 89 -17.89 -17.04 -14.83
C PHE A 89 -16.96 -16.52 -15.92
N HIS A 90 -16.54 -15.28 -15.76
CA HIS A 90 -15.54 -14.64 -16.61
C HIS A 90 -14.36 -14.20 -15.74
N SER A 91 -13.18 -14.75 -16.00
CA SER A 91 -11.94 -14.30 -15.37
C SER A 91 -11.27 -13.27 -16.29
N PHE A 92 -10.94 -12.11 -15.72
CA PHE A 92 -10.21 -11.07 -16.42
C PHE A 92 -8.90 -10.80 -15.68
N ASP A 93 -7.78 -11.10 -16.32
CA ASP A 93 -6.47 -10.75 -15.80
C ASP A 93 -6.08 -9.35 -16.26
N THR A 94 -5.75 -8.47 -15.32
CA THR A 94 -5.14 -7.18 -15.63
C THR A 94 -3.62 -7.32 -15.65
N LEU A 95 -2.96 -6.79 -16.67
CA LEU A 95 -1.49 -6.73 -16.73
C LEU A 95 -0.98 -5.96 -15.50
N SER A 96 -0.16 -6.60 -14.68
CA SER A 96 0.25 -6.01 -13.39
C SER A 96 1.05 -4.71 -13.62
N SER A 97 0.50 -3.59 -13.16
CA SER A 97 1.12 -2.24 -13.27
C SER A 97 2.28 -2.02 -12.29
N SER A 98 2.80 -3.09 -11.69
CA SER A 98 3.74 -3.07 -10.57
C SER A 98 5.05 -2.37 -10.90
N THR A 99 5.47 -2.34 -12.17
CA THR A 99 6.72 -1.70 -12.57
C THR A 99 6.64 -0.17 -12.57
N LYS A 100 5.49 0.43 -12.92
CA LYS A 100 5.29 1.90 -12.85
C LYS A 100 5.05 2.37 -11.40
N HIS A 101 4.27 1.61 -10.64
CA HIS A 101 3.92 1.96 -9.26
C HIS A 101 5.13 1.91 -8.31
N PHE A 102 6.15 1.11 -8.62
CA PHE A 102 7.34 0.97 -7.78
C PHE A 102 8.19 2.25 -7.76
N THR A 103 8.40 2.89 -8.92
CA THR A 103 9.09 4.20 -9.01
C THR A 103 8.28 5.30 -8.34
N ASP A 104 6.95 5.30 -8.52
CA ASP A 104 6.08 6.31 -7.92
C ASP A 104 6.07 6.21 -6.39
N PHE A 105 6.08 4.99 -5.83
CA PHE A 105 6.09 4.78 -4.38
C PHE A 105 7.42 5.20 -3.73
N VAL A 106 8.55 4.90 -4.38
CA VAL A 106 9.88 5.37 -3.92
C VAL A 106 9.95 6.89 -3.96
N ASN A 107 9.46 7.51 -5.04
CA ASN A 107 9.42 8.96 -5.18
C ASN A 107 8.52 9.62 -4.12
N VAL A 108 7.35 9.05 -3.82
CA VAL A 108 6.46 9.54 -2.76
C VAL A 108 7.09 9.37 -1.38
N SER A 109 7.74 8.24 -1.09
CA SER A 109 8.46 8.04 0.17
C SER A 109 9.60 9.06 0.36
N LEU A 110 10.39 9.30 -0.69
CA LEU A 110 11.49 10.27 -0.69
C LEU A 110 10.98 11.71 -0.58
N PHE A 111 9.87 12.03 -1.25
CA PHE A 111 9.21 13.32 -1.16
C PHE A 111 8.64 13.57 0.25
N LEU A 112 7.99 12.58 0.84
CA LEU A 112 7.43 12.69 2.19
C LEU A 112 8.52 12.81 3.26
N SER A 113 9.63 12.08 3.14
CA SER A 113 10.77 12.20 4.08
C SER A 113 11.48 13.55 3.99
N SER A 114 11.61 14.10 2.77
CA SER A 114 12.26 15.40 2.52
C SER A 114 11.39 16.59 2.94
N ASN A 115 10.06 16.49 2.83
CA ASN A 115 9.16 17.59 3.21
C ASN A 115 8.79 17.57 4.69
N LEU A 116 8.66 16.41 5.34
CA LEU A 116 8.39 16.34 6.78
C LEU A 116 9.56 16.85 7.63
N THR A 117 10.79 16.74 7.12
CA THR A 117 11.98 17.34 7.76
C THR A 117 11.99 18.86 7.64
N HIS A 118 11.54 19.41 6.50
CA HIS A 118 11.40 20.86 6.32
C HIS A 118 10.25 21.47 7.14
N ILE A 119 9.08 20.83 7.18
CA ILE A 119 7.88 21.34 7.87
C ILE A 119 8.11 21.55 9.39
N TYR A 120 9.07 20.88 10.01
CA TYR A 120 9.38 21.05 11.43
C TYR A 120 10.63 21.90 11.72
N SER A 121 11.52 22.06 10.74
CA SER A 121 12.71 22.93 10.88
C SER A 121 12.34 24.41 10.92
N ASP A 122 11.23 24.79 10.27
CA ASP A 122 10.73 26.17 10.23
C ASP A 122 9.91 26.55 11.49
N HIS A 123 9.74 25.64 12.47
CA HIS A 123 8.92 25.84 13.66
C HIS A 123 9.70 25.95 14.98
N GLU A 124 11.04 25.89 14.95
CA GLU A 124 11.92 26.15 16.11
C GLU A 124 12.65 27.51 16.04
N SER A 125 12.17 28.46 15.23
CA SER A 125 12.64 29.86 15.18
C SER A 125 11.72 30.83 15.92
#